data_AF-A0A350ACH9-F1
#
_entry.id   AF-A0A350ACH9-F1
#
_cell.length_a   1.000
_cell.length_b   1.000
_cell.length_c   1.000
_cell.angle_alpha   90.00
_cell.angle_beta   90.00
_cell.angle_gamma   90.00
#
_symmetry.space_group_name_H-M   'P 1'
#
loop_
_entity.id
_entity.type
_entity.pdbx_description
1 polymer ?
#
loop_
_entity_poly.entity_id
_entity_poly.type
_entity_poly.pdbx_seq_one_letter_code
_entity_poly.pdbx_strand_id
1 'polypeptide(L)'
;DEFLLPDSSVAEWLANAPDDLAVINVAPAELLAPLSAGGPAQFKLSPRFAGQSSEVRERLYPTFAPYLRGGYISHLEGKNFVRTGYKSMRIGIHACHFQQNPIRNRGRVPGLWLGHAHAPTWDAFKGHLNFRRTKGSYRPQKSGNIGLAQILDVFAAEDGPEAREAALRLLFEEVCTARPDLIAALMHYGMLIERDMPLDTLVMRHFGHLPDPQP
;
A
#
# COMPACT_ATOMS: atom_id res chain seq x y z
N ASP A 1 -8.35 -3.48 5.10
CA ASP A 1 -7.51 -3.72 3.91
C ASP A 1 -6.02 -3.64 4.21
N GLU A 2 -5.60 -3.38 5.45
CA GLU A 2 -4.18 -3.33 5.83
C GLU A 2 -3.83 -4.45 6.82
N PHE A 3 -2.63 -5.03 6.67
CA PHE A 3 -2.13 -6.17 7.42
C PHE A 3 -0.71 -5.90 7.89
N LEU A 4 -0.34 -6.33 9.10
CA LEU A 4 1.06 -6.35 9.51
C LEU A 4 1.73 -7.60 8.93
N LEU A 5 2.87 -7.41 8.27
CA LEU A 5 3.69 -8.47 7.68
C LEU A 5 5.05 -8.52 8.39
N PRO A 6 5.11 -9.05 9.62
CA PRO A 6 6.36 -9.18 10.36
C PRO A 6 7.18 -10.40 9.92
N ASP A 7 8.50 -10.24 9.90
CA ASP A 7 9.46 -11.36 9.91
C ASP A 7 9.76 -11.88 11.34
N SER A 8 9.39 -11.12 12.37
CA SER A 8 9.65 -11.42 13.79
C SER A 8 8.59 -10.83 14.70
N SER A 9 8.56 -11.20 15.99
CA SER A 9 7.51 -10.78 16.92
C SER A 9 7.41 -9.25 17.03
N VAL A 10 6.26 -8.69 16.62
CA VAL A 10 5.98 -7.25 16.77
C VAL A 10 5.97 -6.86 18.25
N ALA A 11 5.45 -7.73 19.12
CA ALA A 11 5.39 -7.47 20.56
C ALA A 11 6.79 -7.33 21.16
N GLU A 12 7.73 -8.19 20.79
CA GLU A 12 9.12 -8.12 21.27
C GLU A 12 9.82 -6.85 20.78
N TRP A 13 9.61 -6.46 19.52
CA TRP A 13 10.14 -5.20 19.00
C TRP A 13 9.60 -3.98 19.74
N LEU A 14 8.30 -3.95 20.02
CA LEU A 14 7.69 -2.84 20.74
C LEU A 14 8.16 -2.79 22.20
N ALA A 15 8.35 -3.95 22.85
CA ALA A 15 8.86 -4.04 24.21
C ALA A 15 10.32 -3.58 24.34
N ASN A 16 11.14 -3.84 23.31
CA ASN A 16 12.56 -3.46 23.26
C ASN A 16 12.81 -2.15 22.49
N ALA A 17 11.75 -1.42 22.10
CA ALA A 17 11.88 -0.19 21.34
C ALA A 17 12.63 0.86 22.17
N PRO A 18 13.67 1.52 21.62
CA PRO A 18 14.41 2.56 22.33
C PRO A 18 13.49 3.61 22.97
N ASP A 19 13.74 3.94 24.23
CA ASP A 19 12.87 4.80 25.04
C ASP A 19 12.77 6.23 24.50
N ASP A 20 13.75 6.66 23.73
CA ASP A 20 13.79 7.94 23.06
C ASP A 20 12.94 7.99 21.77
N LEU A 21 12.42 6.85 21.28
CA LEU A 21 11.49 6.81 20.15
C LEU A 21 10.05 7.04 20.61
N ALA A 22 9.42 8.09 20.09
CA ALA A 22 7.99 8.34 20.30
C ALA A 22 7.12 7.57 19.30
N VAL A 23 7.66 7.24 18.12
CA VAL A 23 6.92 6.60 17.03
C VAL A 23 7.77 5.55 16.34
N ILE A 24 7.16 4.41 16.03
CA ILE A 24 7.67 3.47 15.03
C ILE A 24 6.75 3.55 13.81
N ASN A 25 7.31 3.90 12.66
CA ASN A 25 6.57 3.92 11.39
C ASN A 25 6.75 2.58 10.68
N VAL A 26 5.62 1.96 10.32
CA VAL A 26 5.58 0.75 9.50
C VAL A 26 5.34 1.17 8.05
N ALA A 27 6.32 0.90 7.19
CA ALA A 27 6.26 1.27 5.78
C ALA A 27 5.30 0.34 5.01
N PRO A 28 4.52 0.89 4.05
CA PRO A 28 3.56 0.09 3.30
C PRO A 28 4.22 -0.75 2.20
N ALA A 29 3.66 -1.94 1.98
CA ALA A 29 3.86 -2.81 0.83
C ALA A 29 2.51 -3.00 0.14
N GLU A 30 2.41 -2.76 -1.17
CA GLU A 30 1.11 -2.81 -1.87
C GLU A 30 0.87 -4.23 -2.41
N LEU A 31 -0.29 -4.82 -2.08
CA LEU A 31 -0.67 -6.15 -2.56
C LEU A 31 -0.88 -6.12 -4.07
N LEU A 32 -0.33 -7.11 -4.76
CA LEU A 32 -0.61 -7.39 -6.16
C LEU A 32 -1.80 -8.35 -6.29
N ALA A 33 -2.67 -8.08 -7.25
CA ALA A 33 -3.77 -8.95 -7.62
C ALA A 33 -3.20 -10.23 -8.26
N PRO A 34 -3.50 -11.42 -7.71
CA PRO A 34 -2.97 -12.67 -8.22
C PRO A 34 -3.59 -13.04 -9.57
N LEU A 35 -2.81 -13.64 -10.46
CA LEU A 35 -3.32 -14.18 -11.73
C LEU A 35 -4.04 -15.53 -11.56
N SER A 36 -3.70 -16.27 -10.51
CA SER A 36 -4.26 -17.58 -10.18
C SER A 36 -4.51 -17.69 -8.69
N ALA A 37 -5.55 -18.43 -8.31
CA ALA A 37 -5.79 -18.76 -6.90
C ALA A 37 -4.78 -19.79 -6.41
N GLY A 38 -4.43 -19.70 -5.11
CA GLY A 38 -3.44 -20.56 -4.48
C GLY A 38 -2.01 -20.06 -4.68
N GLY A 39 -1.28 -19.93 -3.59
CA GLY A 39 0.05 -19.33 -3.55
C GLY A 39 0.14 -18.23 -2.48
N PRO A 40 1.37 -17.80 -2.14
CA PRO A 40 1.57 -16.72 -1.19
C PRO A 40 1.01 -15.41 -1.76
N ALA A 41 0.53 -14.54 -0.87
CA ALA A 41 0.21 -13.17 -1.22
C ALA A 41 1.50 -12.42 -1.59
N GLN A 42 1.49 -11.76 -2.74
CA GLN A 42 2.64 -11.04 -3.29
C GLN A 42 2.44 -9.54 -3.12
N PHE A 43 3.36 -8.90 -2.42
CA PHE A 43 3.36 -7.46 -2.18
C PHE A 43 4.57 -6.82 -2.84
N LYS A 44 4.38 -5.66 -3.46
CA LYS A 44 5.46 -4.85 -4.01
C LYS A 44 5.86 -3.74 -3.06
N LEU A 45 7.16 -3.50 -2.99
CA LEU A 45 7.76 -2.35 -2.33
C LEU A 45 7.96 -1.20 -3.31
N SER A 46 7.95 0.02 -2.78
CA SER A 46 8.45 1.20 -3.49
C SER A 46 9.98 1.14 -3.60
N PRO A 47 10.63 1.63 -4.68
CA PRO A 47 12.09 1.59 -4.80
C PRO A 47 12.81 2.16 -3.58
N ARG A 48 12.32 3.28 -3.04
CA ARG A 48 12.88 3.92 -1.84
C ARG A 48 12.88 3.04 -0.59
N PHE A 49 11.94 2.09 -0.49
CA PHE A 49 11.84 1.18 0.65
C PHE A 49 12.75 -0.02 0.51
N ALA A 50 13.06 -0.41 -0.73
CA ALA A 50 14.05 -1.42 -1.05
C ALA A 50 15.47 -0.86 -1.19
N GLY A 51 15.69 0.44 -0.93
CA GLY A 51 17.00 1.09 -1.12
C GLY A 51 17.43 1.25 -2.58
N GLN A 52 16.49 1.15 -3.52
CA GLN A 52 16.73 1.23 -4.95
C GLN A 52 16.58 2.67 -5.48
N SER A 53 17.23 2.95 -6.62
CA SER A 53 17.05 4.20 -7.37
C SER A 53 15.59 4.38 -7.81
N SER A 54 15.12 5.62 -7.87
CA SER A 54 13.79 5.93 -8.39
C SER A 54 13.59 5.53 -9.85
N GLU A 55 14.67 5.42 -10.63
CA GLU A 55 14.66 4.99 -12.04
C GLU A 55 14.16 3.55 -12.21
N VAL A 56 14.30 2.69 -11.20
CA VAL A 56 13.76 1.31 -11.23
C VAL A 56 12.26 1.33 -11.49
N ARG A 57 11.54 2.36 -11.03
CA ARG A 57 10.10 2.50 -11.26
C ARG A 57 9.75 2.53 -12.75
N GLU A 58 10.55 3.20 -13.58
CA GLU A 58 10.31 3.31 -15.03
C GLU A 58 10.48 1.96 -15.74
N ARG A 59 11.35 1.10 -15.21
CA ARG A 59 11.51 -0.28 -15.71
C ARG A 59 10.35 -1.18 -15.32
N LEU A 60 9.80 -0.99 -14.12
CA LEU A 60 8.67 -1.78 -13.62
C LEU A 60 7.34 -1.39 -14.25
N TYR A 61 7.13 -0.10 -14.53
CA TYR A 61 5.87 0.47 -15.01
C TYR A 61 6.12 1.44 -16.18
N PRO A 62 6.51 0.94 -17.36
CA PRO A 62 6.97 1.79 -18.46
C PRO A 62 5.91 2.79 -18.95
N THR A 63 4.63 2.47 -18.84
CA THR A 63 3.53 3.36 -19.26
C THR A 63 3.18 4.34 -18.14
N PHE A 64 3.13 3.87 -16.89
CA PHE A 64 2.54 4.64 -15.78
C PHE A 64 3.53 5.24 -14.78
N ALA A 65 4.82 4.88 -14.82
CA ALA A 65 5.82 5.37 -13.87
C ALA A 65 5.88 6.89 -13.68
N PRO A 66 5.75 7.74 -14.73
CA PRO A 66 5.77 9.19 -14.58
C PRO A 66 4.71 9.73 -13.62
N TYR A 67 3.62 8.97 -13.45
CA TYR A 67 2.43 9.39 -12.72
C TYR A 67 2.23 8.64 -11.38
N LEU A 68 2.99 7.57 -11.15
CA LEU A 68 2.89 6.76 -9.93
C LEU A 68 3.85 7.25 -8.86
N ARG A 69 3.31 7.80 -7.77
CA ARG A 69 4.12 8.17 -6.62
C ARG A 69 4.71 6.92 -5.96
N GLY A 70 6.02 6.71 -6.13
CA GLY A 70 6.73 5.54 -5.59
C GLY A 70 6.31 4.18 -6.16
N GLY A 71 5.57 4.14 -7.27
CA GLY A 71 5.11 2.90 -7.92
C GLY A 71 3.82 2.30 -7.33
N TYR A 72 3.14 3.02 -6.44
CA TYR A 72 1.89 2.58 -5.79
C TYR A 72 0.69 3.33 -6.37
N ILE A 73 -0.47 2.67 -6.32
CA ILE A 73 -1.76 3.35 -6.44
C ILE A 73 -2.35 3.71 -5.07
N SER A 74 -1.86 3.10 -4.01
CA SER A 74 -2.16 3.39 -2.60
C SER A 74 -1.28 4.51 -2.02
N HIS A 75 -1.22 4.60 -0.69
CA HIS A 75 -0.45 5.61 0.03
C HIS A 75 0.96 5.12 0.36
N LEU A 76 1.86 6.08 0.60
CA LEU A 76 3.28 5.83 0.84
C LEU A 76 3.65 6.06 2.32
N GLU A 77 2.74 6.60 3.11
CA GLU A 77 3.01 7.11 4.44
C GLU A 77 3.03 6.01 5.51
N GLY A 78 2.34 4.89 5.24
CA GLY A 78 2.26 3.77 6.17
C GLY A 78 1.43 4.09 7.42
N LYS A 79 1.72 3.38 8.51
CA LYS A 79 1.07 3.55 9.81
C LYS A 79 2.09 3.69 10.93
N ASN A 80 1.63 4.17 12.08
CA ASN A 80 2.50 4.44 13.22
C ASN A 80 2.04 3.62 14.42
N PHE A 81 2.97 2.90 15.04
CA PHE A 81 2.89 2.61 16.48
C PHE A 81 3.37 3.84 17.22
N VAL A 82 2.68 4.19 18.30
CA VAL A 82 2.93 5.42 19.04
C VAL A 82 3.08 5.09 20.52
N ARG A 83 4.17 5.56 21.13
CA ARG A 83 4.45 5.36 22.55
C ARG A 83 3.40 6.10 23.39
N THR A 84 2.81 5.44 24.36
CA THR A 84 1.74 6.00 25.21
C THR A 84 2.31 6.91 26.30
N GLY A 85 1.44 7.64 27.01
CA GLY A 85 1.83 8.50 28.16
C GLY A 85 2.00 10.00 27.85
N TYR A 86 2.01 10.40 26.57
CA TYR A 86 2.12 11.81 26.18
C TYR A 86 0.74 12.50 26.10
N LYS A 87 0.45 13.41 27.03
CA LYS A 87 -0.85 14.13 27.11
C LYS A 87 -1.16 15.04 25.91
N SER A 88 -0.15 15.54 25.21
CA SER A 88 -0.31 16.52 24.11
C SER A 88 -0.06 15.93 22.72
N MET A 89 -0.28 14.62 22.58
CA MET A 89 -0.04 13.89 21.34
C MET A 89 -1.31 13.79 20.50
N ARG A 90 -1.21 14.13 19.22
CA ARG A 90 -2.31 14.03 18.24
C ARG A 90 -1.97 13.00 17.18
N ILE A 91 -2.74 11.91 17.15
CA ILE A 91 -2.60 10.83 16.18
C ILE A 91 -3.57 11.10 15.02
N GLY A 92 -3.02 11.22 13.82
CA GLY A 92 -3.77 11.15 12.56
C GLY A 92 -3.48 9.83 11.85
N ILE A 93 -4.18 9.59 10.74
CA ILE A 93 -4.11 8.32 9.99
C ILE A 93 -2.66 7.95 9.60
N HIS A 94 -1.85 8.94 9.23
CA HIS A 94 -0.48 8.75 8.76
C HIS A 94 0.58 9.54 9.55
N ALA A 95 0.14 10.47 10.39
CA ALA A 95 1.01 11.44 11.04
C ALA A 95 0.74 11.48 12.53
N CYS A 96 1.79 11.68 13.31
CA CYS A 96 1.69 11.93 14.73
C CYS A 96 2.34 13.28 15.05
N HIS A 97 1.65 14.10 15.83
CA HIS A 97 2.11 15.43 16.23
C HIS A 97 2.20 15.51 17.75
N PHE A 98 3.17 16.27 18.25
CA PHE A 98 3.28 16.63 19.65
C PHE A 98 3.28 18.16 19.75
N GLN A 99 2.39 18.72 20.57
CA GLN A 99 2.22 20.19 20.67
C GLN A 99 2.13 20.88 19.29
N GLN A 100 1.28 20.34 18.41
CA GLN A 100 1.08 20.80 17.03
C GLN A 100 2.27 20.63 16.07
N ASN A 101 3.42 20.16 16.53
CA ASN A 101 4.61 19.93 15.71
C ASN A 101 4.73 18.47 15.30
N PRO A 102 5.25 18.15 14.09
CA PRO A 102 5.53 16.78 13.69
C PRO A 102 6.53 16.11 14.63
N ILE A 103 6.25 14.87 15.05
CA ILE A 103 7.21 14.07 15.82
C ILE A 103 8.44 13.77 14.96
N ARG A 104 9.64 13.99 15.53
CA ARG A 104 10.92 13.80 14.82
C ARG A 104 11.68 12.53 15.25
N ASN A 105 11.57 12.14 16.52
CA ASN A 105 12.14 10.91 17.07
C ASN A 105 11.30 9.69 16.66
N ARG A 106 11.49 9.27 15.40
CA ARG A 106 10.76 8.17 14.76
C ARG A 106 11.74 7.09 14.31
N GLY A 107 11.39 5.83 14.55
CA GLY A 107 12.14 4.66 14.09
C GLY A 107 11.38 3.83 13.05
N ARG A 108 12.06 2.80 12.54
CA ARG A 108 11.48 1.73 11.71
C ARG A 108 11.97 0.39 12.24
N VAL A 109 11.17 -0.64 12.04
CA VAL A 109 11.55 -2.03 12.35
C VAL A 109 11.91 -2.71 11.04
N PRO A 110 13.16 -3.16 10.84
CA PRO A 110 13.54 -3.97 9.69
C PRO A 110 12.68 -5.24 9.60
N GLY A 111 12.22 -5.60 8.41
CA GLY A 111 11.38 -6.80 8.20
C GLY A 111 9.95 -6.67 8.72
N LEU A 112 9.50 -5.46 9.11
CA LEU A 112 8.10 -5.18 9.43
C LEU A 112 7.48 -4.27 8.36
N TRP A 113 6.53 -4.83 7.64
CA TRP A 113 5.82 -4.12 6.57
C TRP A 113 4.33 -4.04 6.85
N LEU A 114 3.69 -3.04 6.28
CA LEU A 114 2.24 -2.89 6.29
C LEU A 114 1.71 -3.29 4.92
N GLY A 115 1.28 -4.53 4.77
CA GLY A 115 0.63 -5.02 3.57
C GLY A 115 -0.68 -4.29 3.33
N HIS A 116 -0.85 -3.63 2.19
CA HIS A 116 -2.06 -2.89 1.83
C HIS A 116 -2.74 -3.55 0.64
N ALA A 117 -3.86 -4.23 0.92
CA ALA A 117 -4.75 -4.85 -0.07
C ALA A 117 -5.66 -3.80 -0.73
N HIS A 118 -5.05 -2.82 -1.38
CA HIS A 118 -5.78 -1.67 -1.93
C HIS A 118 -6.59 -2.02 -3.19
N ALA A 119 -6.11 -2.96 -4.00
CA ALA A 119 -6.76 -3.39 -5.24
C ALA A 119 -6.52 -4.89 -5.50
N PRO A 120 -7.03 -5.78 -4.63
CA PRO A 120 -6.72 -7.22 -4.69
C PRO A 120 -7.32 -7.90 -5.93
N THR A 121 -8.35 -7.32 -6.53
CA THR A 121 -8.99 -7.78 -7.77
C THR A 121 -9.40 -6.58 -8.63
N TRP A 122 -9.63 -6.83 -9.92
CA TRP A 122 -10.17 -5.82 -10.83
C TRP A 122 -11.50 -5.26 -10.34
N ASP A 123 -12.42 -6.12 -9.90
CA ASP A 123 -13.74 -5.70 -9.44
C ASP A 123 -13.65 -4.85 -8.17
N ALA A 124 -12.76 -5.19 -7.22
CA ALA A 124 -12.51 -4.37 -6.05
C ALA A 124 -11.91 -2.99 -6.40
N PHE A 125 -11.02 -2.95 -7.41
CA PHE A 125 -10.47 -1.69 -7.92
C PHE A 125 -11.58 -0.82 -8.57
N LYS A 126 -12.38 -1.41 -9.47
CA LYS A 126 -13.46 -0.73 -10.20
C LYS A 126 -14.56 -0.25 -9.24
N GLY A 127 -15.01 -1.11 -8.33
CA GLY A 127 -16.08 -0.83 -7.36
C GLY A 127 -15.74 0.34 -6.43
N HIS A 128 -14.48 0.48 -6.02
CA HIS A 128 -14.04 1.58 -5.15
C HIS A 128 -13.64 2.86 -5.89
N LEU A 129 -13.56 2.83 -7.23
CA LEU A 129 -13.00 3.93 -8.01
C LEU A 129 -13.74 5.26 -7.81
N ASN A 130 -15.07 5.23 -7.88
CA ASN A 130 -15.89 6.44 -7.74
C ASN A 130 -15.73 7.06 -6.34
N PHE A 131 -15.78 6.22 -5.30
CA PHE A 131 -15.55 6.66 -3.92
C PHE A 131 -14.15 7.25 -3.76
N ARG A 132 -13.11 6.59 -4.28
CA ARG A 132 -11.71 7.05 -4.14
C ARG A 132 -11.45 8.37 -4.85
N ARG A 133 -12.07 8.62 -6.01
CA ARG A 133 -11.96 9.90 -6.74
C ARG A 133 -12.64 11.04 -6.02
N THR A 134 -13.82 10.80 -5.44
CA THR A 134 -14.65 11.87 -4.84
C THR A 134 -14.34 12.13 -3.37
N LYS A 135 -14.15 11.07 -2.59
CA LYS A 135 -14.03 11.11 -1.12
C LYS A 135 -12.74 10.49 -0.57
N GLY A 136 -12.00 9.74 -1.38
CA GLY A 136 -10.85 8.95 -0.92
C GLY A 136 -9.49 9.38 -1.44
N SER A 137 -8.59 8.40 -1.57
CA SER A 137 -7.16 8.58 -1.83
C SER A 137 -6.80 9.15 -3.20
N TYR A 138 -7.74 9.15 -4.16
CA TYR A 138 -7.51 9.64 -5.53
C TYR A 138 -8.04 11.05 -5.74
N ARG A 139 -8.44 11.75 -4.68
CA ARG A 139 -8.90 13.12 -4.79
C ARG A 139 -7.74 14.03 -5.26
N PRO A 140 -7.98 14.96 -6.19
CA PRO A 140 -6.95 15.93 -6.59
C PRO A 140 -6.38 16.65 -5.37
N GLN A 141 -5.05 16.62 -5.22
CA GLN A 141 -4.38 17.39 -4.18
C GLN A 141 -4.22 18.84 -4.66
N LYS A 142 -4.31 19.80 -3.74
CA LYS A 142 -4.18 21.24 -4.05
C LYS A 142 -2.76 21.65 -4.52
N SER A 143 -1.79 20.74 -4.44
CA SER A 143 -0.36 21.02 -4.58
C SER A 143 0.20 20.98 -6.01
N GLY A 144 -0.63 20.94 -7.06
CA GLY A 144 -0.18 21.02 -8.46
C GLY A 144 0.64 19.81 -8.96
N ASN A 145 0.89 18.80 -8.13
CA ASN A 145 1.56 17.57 -8.54
C ASN A 145 0.64 16.69 -9.39
N ILE A 146 1.16 16.22 -10.52
CA ILE A 146 0.48 15.24 -11.38
C ILE A 146 0.53 13.87 -10.70
N GLY A 147 -0.60 13.42 -10.17
CA GLY A 147 -0.72 12.14 -9.46
C GLY A 147 -1.76 11.22 -10.11
N LEU A 148 -2.04 10.09 -9.46
CA LEU A 148 -3.02 9.09 -9.93
C LEU A 148 -4.38 9.69 -10.32
N ALA A 149 -4.83 10.76 -9.65
CA ALA A 149 -6.03 11.50 -10.02
C ALA A 149 -6.02 11.94 -11.51
N GLN A 150 -4.91 12.52 -11.99
CA GLN A 150 -4.80 12.96 -13.38
C GLN A 150 -4.69 11.81 -14.37
N ILE A 151 -4.07 10.68 -14.02
CA ILE A 151 -4.13 9.47 -14.87
C ILE A 151 -5.59 9.05 -15.07
N LEU A 152 -6.34 9.00 -13.97
CA LEU A 152 -7.75 8.61 -14.00
C LEU A 152 -8.63 9.62 -14.74
N ASP A 153 -8.24 10.91 -14.73
CA ASP A 153 -8.91 11.95 -15.50
C ASP A 153 -8.58 11.83 -17.00
N VAL A 154 -7.33 11.55 -17.37
CA VAL A 154 -6.93 11.27 -18.76
C VAL A 154 -7.70 10.08 -19.30
N PHE A 155 -7.76 8.97 -18.57
CA PHE A 155 -8.57 7.81 -18.96
C PHE A 155 -10.07 8.07 -18.97
N ALA A 156 -10.53 9.06 -18.21
CA ALA A 156 -11.92 9.48 -18.26
C ALA A 156 -12.23 10.41 -19.44
N ALA A 157 -11.19 10.92 -20.14
CA ALA A 157 -11.34 11.77 -21.32
C ALA A 157 -11.45 10.97 -22.64
N GLU A 158 -11.31 9.64 -22.59
CA GLU A 158 -11.47 8.72 -23.72
C GLU A 158 -12.89 8.76 -24.33
N ASP A 159 -13.02 8.39 -25.61
CA ASP A 159 -14.20 8.49 -26.50
C ASP A 159 -15.47 7.72 -26.07
N GLY A 160 -15.54 7.22 -24.83
CA GLY A 160 -16.73 6.59 -24.27
C GLY A 160 -16.45 5.69 -23.06
N PRO A 161 -17.51 5.14 -22.43
CA PRO A 161 -17.38 4.29 -21.25
C PRO A 161 -16.50 3.04 -21.45
N GLU A 162 -16.56 2.43 -22.63
CA GLU A 162 -15.78 1.24 -22.99
C GLU A 162 -14.28 1.56 -23.12
N ALA A 163 -13.95 2.64 -23.84
CA ALA A 163 -12.57 3.10 -24.00
C ALA A 163 -11.95 3.48 -22.64
N ARG A 164 -12.72 4.16 -21.79
CA ARG A 164 -12.32 4.44 -20.40
C ARG A 164 -12.08 3.17 -19.59
N GLU A 165 -12.96 2.18 -19.70
CA GLU A 165 -12.78 0.91 -18.98
C GLU A 165 -11.53 0.16 -19.46
N ALA A 166 -11.29 0.12 -20.77
CA ALA A 166 -10.08 -0.46 -21.35
C ALA A 166 -8.82 0.24 -20.83
N ALA A 167 -8.80 1.56 -20.79
CA ALA A 167 -7.66 2.34 -20.28
C ALA A 167 -7.40 2.09 -18.78
N LEU A 168 -8.46 2.00 -17.96
CA LEU A 168 -8.36 1.63 -16.55
C LEU A 168 -7.85 0.19 -16.36
N ARG A 169 -8.24 -0.74 -17.24
CA ARG A 169 -7.71 -2.10 -17.24
C ARG A 169 -6.22 -2.13 -17.52
N LEU A 170 -5.72 -1.34 -18.48
CA LEU A 170 -4.28 -1.25 -18.76
C LEU A 170 -3.48 -0.82 -17.52
N LEU A 171 -3.98 0.18 -16.77
CA LEU A 171 -3.35 0.59 -15.51
C LEU A 171 -3.37 -0.52 -14.46
N PHE A 172 -4.51 -1.18 -14.28
CA PHE A 172 -4.62 -2.26 -13.31
C PHE A 172 -3.72 -3.44 -13.66
N GLU A 173 -3.68 -3.83 -14.93
CA GLU A 173 -2.83 -4.89 -15.44
C GLU A 173 -1.36 -4.55 -15.26
N GLU A 174 -0.93 -3.34 -15.64
CA GLU A 174 0.48 -2.92 -15.55
C GLU A 174 0.95 -2.77 -14.09
N VAL A 175 0.11 -2.18 -13.23
CA VAL A 175 0.56 -1.70 -11.92
C VAL A 175 0.12 -2.61 -10.78
N CYS A 176 -1.07 -3.20 -10.88
CA CYS A 176 -1.70 -3.89 -9.75
C CYS A 176 -1.60 -5.41 -9.88
N THR A 177 -1.41 -5.95 -11.08
CA THR A 177 -1.49 -7.40 -11.31
C THR A 177 -0.12 -8.06 -11.11
N ALA A 178 -0.10 -9.22 -10.46
CA ALA A 178 1.08 -10.05 -10.23
C ALA A 178 1.51 -10.78 -11.52
N ARG A 179 1.86 -10.01 -12.56
CA ARG A 179 2.34 -10.58 -13.81
C ARG A 179 3.72 -11.23 -13.62
N PRO A 180 4.03 -12.36 -14.29
CA PRO A 180 5.28 -13.08 -14.07
C PRO A 180 6.55 -12.24 -14.30
N ASP A 181 6.53 -11.38 -15.32
CA ASP A 181 7.60 -10.42 -15.62
C ASP A 181 7.81 -9.40 -14.48
N LEU A 182 6.71 -8.85 -13.96
CA LEU A 182 6.75 -7.89 -12.86
C LEU A 182 7.25 -8.55 -11.56
N ILE A 183 6.76 -9.75 -11.25
CA ILE A 183 7.19 -10.50 -10.07
C ILE A 183 8.70 -10.81 -10.15
N ALA A 184 9.18 -11.29 -11.30
CA ALA A 184 10.61 -11.54 -11.51
C ALA A 184 11.45 -10.27 -11.36
N ALA A 185 10.99 -9.14 -11.90
CA ALA A 185 11.68 -7.86 -11.78
C ALA A 185 11.69 -7.35 -10.32
N LEU A 186 10.56 -7.42 -9.62
CA LEU A 186 10.47 -7.03 -8.20
C LEU A 186 11.40 -7.89 -7.34
N MET A 187 11.44 -9.20 -7.58
CA MET A 187 12.37 -10.10 -6.88
C MET A 187 13.83 -9.71 -7.16
N HIS A 188 14.19 -9.46 -8.42
CA HIS A 188 15.54 -9.04 -8.81
C HIS A 188 15.99 -7.76 -8.08
N TYR A 189 15.09 -6.79 -7.90
CA TYR A 189 15.37 -5.53 -7.21
C TYR A 189 15.21 -5.58 -5.68
N GLY A 190 14.90 -6.76 -5.09
CA GLY A 190 14.64 -6.87 -3.65
C GLY A 190 13.38 -6.11 -3.21
N MET A 191 12.42 -5.96 -4.13
CA MET A 191 11.18 -5.21 -3.96
C MET A 191 9.94 -6.11 -3.80
N LEU A 192 10.10 -7.43 -3.78
CA LEU A 192 9.01 -8.39 -3.59
C LEU A 192 8.97 -8.87 -2.14
N ILE A 193 7.77 -8.89 -1.55
CA ILE A 193 7.47 -9.59 -0.30
C ILE A 193 6.43 -10.66 -0.60
N GLU A 194 6.72 -11.90 -0.22
CA GLU A 194 5.78 -13.00 -0.30
C GLU A 194 5.38 -13.42 1.11
N ARG A 195 4.06 -13.61 1.35
CA ARG A 195 3.52 -14.04 2.63
C ARG A 195 2.38 -15.02 2.46
N ASP A 196 2.45 -16.14 3.17
CA ASP A 196 1.28 -16.99 3.35
C ASP A 196 0.25 -16.29 4.23
N MET A 197 -0.94 -16.09 3.69
CA MET A 197 -2.03 -15.39 4.37
C MET A 197 -3.29 -16.26 4.39
N PRO A 198 -3.34 -17.34 5.19
CA PRO A 198 -4.53 -18.17 5.34
C PRO A 198 -5.56 -17.45 6.22
N LEU A 199 -6.08 -16.33 5.72
CA LEU A 199 -6.89 -15.38 6.49
C LEU A 199 -8.10 -16.05 7.12
N ASP A 200 -8.84 -16.88 6.38
CA ASP A 200 -10.00 -17.59 6.90
C ASP A 200 -9.62 -18.52 8.06
N THR A 201 -8.50 -19.22 7.95
CA THR A 201 -7.99 -20.09 9.04
C THR A 201 -7.60 -19.26 10.27
N LEU A 202 -6.93 -18.13 10.07
CA LEU A 202 -6.53 -17.23 11.16
C LEU A 202 -7.75 -16.60 11.83
N VAL A 203 -8.74 -16.17 11.04
CA VAL A 203 -9.98 -15.59 11.54
C VAL A 203 -10.76 -16.62 12.36
N MET A 204 -10.94 -17.84 11.83
CA MET A 204 -11.59 -18.92 12.57
C MET A 204 -10.86 -19.25 13.87
N ARG A 205 -9.52 -19.31 13.84
CA ARG A 205 -8.72 -19.61 15.04
C ARG A 205 -8.88 -18.56 16.14
N HIS A 206 -8.90 -17.28 15.78
CA HIS A 206 -8.86 -16.18 16.75
C HIS A 206 -10.25 -15.63 17.13
N PHE A 207 -11.24 -15.75 16.25
CA PHE A 207 -12.58 -15.19 16.43
C PHE A 207 -13.70 -16.24 16.40
N GLY A 208 -13.41 -17.49 16.01
CA GLY A 208 -14.34 -18.62 16.09
C GLY A 208 -15.39 -18.71 14.97
N HIS A 209 -15.50 -17.71 14.10
CA HIS A 209 -16.43 -17.69 12.97
C HIS A 209 -15.88 -16.80 11.85
N LEU A 210 -16.25 -17.10 10.61
CA LEU A 210 -15.97 -16.21 9.48
C LEU A 210 -16.98 -15.05 9.48
N PRO A 211 -16.58 -13.85 9.04
CA PRO A 211 -17.51 -12.74 8.87
C PRO A 211 -18.55 -13.10 7.81
N ASP A 212 -19.77 -12.58 7.98
CA ASP A 212 -20.80 -12.71 6.96
C ASP A 212 -20.31 -12.13 5.62
N PRO A 213 -20.69 -12.74 4.49
CA PRO A 213 -20.40 -12.18 3.18
C PRO A 213 -20.89 -10.73 3.14
N GLN A 214 -20.01 -9.80 2.76
CA GLN A 214 -20.43 -8.43 2.56
C GLN A 214 -21.40 -8.39 1.35
N PRO A 215 -22.54 -7.67 1.47
CA PRO A 215 -23.53 -7.57 0.40
C PRO A 215 -23.00 -6.87 -0.85
#